data_AF-A0A925J1Z0-F1
#
_entry.id   AF-A0A925J1Z0-F1
#
_cell.length_a   1.000
_cell.length_b   1.000
_cell.length_c   1.000
_cell.angle_alpha   90.00
_cell.angle_beta   90.00
_cell.angle_gamma   90.00
#
_symmetry.space_group_name_H-M   'P 1'
#
loop_
_entity.id
_entity.type
_entity.pdbx_description
1 polymer ?
#
loop_
_entity_poly.entity_id
_entity_poly.type
_entity_poly.pdbx_seq_one_letter_code
_entity_poly.pdbx_strand_id
1 'polypeptide(L)'
;MRLPISAAASVLLAGLMMACQSQNDTVPAQESVPVASSAYAERNATEANAERSNAREAAVAAATPLQTEILTYVNQARAASCKCGSTTYPAAPALVLNDQLNSAATKHATDMATYNYFSHTGRDG
;
A
#
# COMPACT_ATOMS: atom_id res chain seq x y z
N MET A 1 29.30 26.15 58.72
CA MET A 1 30.37 25.34 58.08
C MET A 1 29.89 25.01 56.68
N ARG A 2 30.15 25.74 55.59
CA ARG A 2 31.40 26.10 54.84
C ARG A 2 32.24 24.89 54.37
N LEU A 3 32.40 24.79 53.04
CA LEU A 3 32.93 23.73 52.14
C LEU A 3 34.46 23.47 52.23
N PRO A 4 35.03 22.48 51.48
CA PRO A 4 35.48 22.67 50.07
C PRO A 4 35.15 21.46 49.13
N ILE A 5 34.71 21.58 47.86
CA ILE A 5 35.37 21.94 46.57
C ILE A 5 36.71 21.21 46.29
N SER A 6 36.74 20.20 45.39
CA SER A 6 37.28 20.31 44.01
C SER A 6 37.64 18.95 43.35
N ALA A 7 37.23 18.83 42.08
CA ALA A 7 37.85 18.18 40.92
C ALA A 7 38.41 16.74 41.00
N ALA A 8 37.94 15.86 40.10
CA ALA A 8 38.65 15.55 38.84
C ALA A 8 37.97 14.38 38.11
N ALA A 9 37.99 14.48 36.78
CA ALA A 9 37.40 13.56 35.83
C ALA A 9 38.19 12.23 35.68
N SER A 10 37.47 11.15 35.38
CA SER A 10 37.93 9.97 34.62
C SER A 10 36.68 9.16 34.27
N VAL A 11 36.07 9.38 33.09
CA VAL A 11 36.35 8.68 31.83
C VAL A 11 36.48 7.17 32.03
N LEU A 12 35.38 6.45 31.79
CA LEU A 12 35.30 5.23 30.99
C LEU A 12 33.88 4.66 31.09
N LEU A 13 32.98 5.18 30.26
CA LEU A 13 31.86 4.37 29.80
C LEU A 13 31.95 4.33 28.28
N ALA A 14 32.68 3.32 27.81
CA ALA A 14 32.58 2.83 26.45
C ALA A 14 31.16 2.31 26.24
N GLY A 15 30.48 2.80 25.21
CA GLY A 15 29.11 2.40 24.92
C GLY A 15 28.55 3.11 23.70
N LEU A 16 29.17 2.85 22.54
CA LEU A 16 28.60 2.96 21.19
C LEU A 16 27.84 4.26 20.84
N MET A 17 28.55 5.18 20.19
CA MET A 17 27.96 6.07 19.20
C MET A 17 27.30 5.20 18.11
N MET A 18 26.00 4.99 18.20
CA MET A 18 25.21 4.51 17.06
C MET A 18 25.19 5.64 16.04
N ALA A 19 26.20 5.64 15.18
CA ALA A 19 26.28 6.52 14.02
C ALA A 19 24.96 6.43 13.25
N CYS A 20 24.48 7.58 12.77
CA CYS A 20 23.54 7.65 11.66
C CYS A 20 24.13 6.88 10.49
N GLN A 21 23.79 5.61 10.35
CA GLN A 21 23.93 4.93 9.08
C GLN A 21 22.77 5.42 8.24
N SER A 22 23.06 6.41 7.40
CA SER A 22 22.35 6.58 6.14
C SER A 22 22.53 5.27 5.38
N GLN A 23 21.62 4.33 5.58
CA GLN A 23 21.43 3.21 4.69
C GLN A 23 21.04 3.81 3.34
N ASN A 24 22.08 4.10 2.57
CA ASN A 24 22.00 4.13 1.13
C ASN A 24 21.78 2.66 0.73
N ASP A 25 20.59 2.15 1.05
CA ASP A 25 20.11 0.90 0.51
C ASP A 25 20.11 1.13 -0.97
N THR A 26 21.10 0.50 -1.61
CA THR A 26 21.08 0.30 -3.03
C THR A 26 19.82 -0.52 -3.22
N VAL A 27 18.71 0.12 -3.54
CA VAL A 27 17.50 -0.56 -4.00
C VAL A 27 18.04 -1.42 -5.13
N PRO A 28 18.11 -2.76 -5.00
CA PRO A 28 18.45 -3.58 -6.14
C PRO A 28 17.47 -3.13 -7.20
N ALA A 29 17.97 -2.72 -8.36
CA ALA A 29 17.13 -2.33 -9.47
C ALA A 29 15.97 -3.32 -9.45
N GLN A 30 14.76 -2.83 -9.17
CA GLN A 30 13.58 -3.66 -9.31
C GLN A 30 13.52 -3.90 -10.80
N GLU A 31 14.22 -4.94 -11.24
CA GLU A 31 13.97 -5.58 -12.49
C GLU A 31 12.50 -5.92 -12.38
N SER A 32 11.71 -5.20 -13.16
CA SER A 32 10.28 -5.39 -13.22
C SER A 32 10.08 -6.83 -13.66
N VAL A 33 9.96 -7.73 -12.69
CA VAL A 33 9.43 -9.06 -12.95
C VAL A 33 8.11 -8.77 -13.64
N PRO A 34 7.92 -9.20 -14.90
CA PRO A 34 6.65 -8.98 -15.54
C PRO A 34 5.61 -9.62 -14.63
N VAL A 35 4.75 -8.78 -14.01
CA VAL A 35 3.45 -9.24 -13.55
C VAL A 35 2.89 -9.94 -14.76
N ALA A 36 2.66 -11.25 -14.65
CA ALA A 36 2.32 -12.13 -15.75
C ALA A 36 1.08 -11.59 -16.48
N SER A 37 1.33 -10.64 -17.36
CA SER A 37 0.42 -10.12 -18.34
C SER A 37 0.54 -11.09 -19.49
N SER A 38 -0.60 -11.66 -19.86
CA SER A 38 -0.86 -12.28 -21.15
C SER A 38 -0.04 -13.49 -21.59
N ALA A 39 0.43 -14.35 -20.68
CA ALA A 39 0.69 -15.75 -21.06
C ALA A 39 -0.67 -16.50 -21.20
N TYR A 40 -1.44 -16.16 -22.24
CA TYR A 40 -2.55 -16.98 -22.69
C TYR A 40 -1.98 -18.27 -23.27
N ALA A 41 -1.74 -19.26 -22.41
CA ALA A 41 -1.80 -20.63 -22.88
C ALA A 41 -3.24 -20.85 -23.36
N GLU A 42 -3.46 -20.98 -24.67
CA GLU A 42 -4.74 -21.39 -25.22
C GLU A 42 -5.07 -22.79 -24.66
N ARG A 43 -5.98 -22.81 -23.68
CA ARG A 43 -6.56 -24.02 -23.11
C ARG A 43 -8.00 -24.15 -23.62
N ASN A 44 -8.42 -25.40 -23.84
CA ASN A 44 -9.68 -25.76 -24.46
C ASN A 44 -10.87 -25.00 -23.81
N ALA A 45 -11.67 -24.33 -24.65
CA ALA A 45 -12.53 -23.21 -24.24
C ALA A 45 -13.64 -23.58 -23.23
N THR A 46 -14.09 -24.84 -23.19
CA THR A 46 -15.23 -25.24 -22.36
C THR A 46 -14.83 -25.47 -20.89
N GLU A 47 -13.67 -26.08 -20.63
CA GLU A 47 -13.17 -26.32 -19.27
C GLU A 47 -12.66 -25.02 -18.62
N ALA A 48 -12.04 -24.15 -19.43
CA ALA A 48 -11.56 -22.83 -19.00
C ALA A 48 -12.71 -21.89 -18.56
N ASN A 49 -13.92 -22.05 -19.12
CA ASN A 49 -15.06 -21.20 -18.79
C ASN A 49 -15.76 -21.59 -17.47
N ALA A 50 -15.75 -22.87 -17.10
CA ALA A 50 -16.29 -23.33 -15.82
C ALA A 50 -15.39 -22.91 -14.64
N GLU A 51 -14.06 -23.02 -14.81
CA GLU A 51 -13.10 -22.63 -13.77
C GLU A 51 -13.06 -21.11 -13.56
N ARG A 52 -13.13 -20.30 -14.64
CA ARG A 52 -13.31 -18.84 -14.56
C ARG A 52 -14.62 -18.45 -13.87
N SER A 53 -15.66 -19.28 -13.99
CA SER A 53 -16.95 -19.03 -13.35
C SER A 53 -16.90 -19.16 -11.84
N ASN A 54 -16.18 -20.16 -11.34
CA ASN A 54 -15.96 -20.30 -9.91
C ASN A 54 -14.96 -19.26 -9.39
N ALA A 55 -13.95 -18.90 -10.19
CA ALA A 55 -12.99 -17.86 -9.81
C ALA A 55 -13.63 -16.46 -9.70
N ARG A 56 -14.55 -16.08 -10.61
CA ARG A 56 -15.29 -14.82 -10.47
C ARG A 56 -16.19 -14.81 -9.25
N GLU A 57 -16.82 -15.94 -8.92
CA GLU A 57 -17.72 -16.04 -7.76
C GLU A 57 -16.92 -15.93 -6.45
N ALA A 58 -15.76 -16.58 -6.40
CA ALA A 58 -14.81 -16.43 -5.31
C ALA A 58 -14.27 -14.99 -5.20
N ALA A 59 -13.99 -14.33 -6.33
CA ALA A 59 -13.55 -12.94 -6.35
C ALA A 59 -14.64 -11.96 -5.87
N VAL A 60 -15.90 -12.21 -6.23
CA VAL A 60 -17.06 -11.45 -5.74
C VAL A 60 -17.24 -11.68 -4.24
N ALA A 61 -17.13 -12.91 -3.76
CA ALA A 61 -17.19 -13.22 -2.32
C ALA A 61 -16.03 -12.59 -1.53
N ALA A 62 -14.84 -12.49 -2.12
CA ALA A 62 -13.66 -11.88 -1.51
C ALA A 62 -13.66 -10.34 -1.56
N ALA A 63 -14.56 -9.71 -2.30
CA ALA A 63 -14.57 -8.27 -2.50
C ALA A 63 -14.79 -7.49 -1.19
N THR A 64 -15.66 -7.96 -0.29
CA THR A 64 -15.97 -7.27 0.97
C THR A 64 -14.82 -7.32 1.99
N PRO A 65 -14.16 -8.48 2.24
CA PRO A 65 -12.93 -8.50 3.02
C PRO A 65 -11.84 -7.57 2.47
N LEU A 66 -11.63 -7.58 1.15
CA LEU A 66 -10.62 -6.72 0.50
C LEU A 66 -10.94 -5.23 0.68
N GLN A 67 -12.20 -4.81 0.48
CA GLN A 67 -12.63 -3.43 0.71
C GLN A 67 -12.39 -2.99 2.16
N THR A 68 -12.63 -3.87 3.12
CA THR A 68 -12.40 -3.60 4.55
C THR A 68 -10.92 -3.41 4.86
N GLU A 69 -10.07 -4.27 4.28
CA GLU A 69 -8.62 -4.17 4.43
C GLU A 69 -8.08 -2.87 3.83
N ILE A 70 -8.51 -2.52 2.61
CA ILE A 70 -8.14 -1.25 1.97
C ILE A 70 -8.57 -0.07 2.84
N LEU A 71 -9.81 -0.05 3.34
CA LEU A 71 -10.29 1.03 4.19
C LEU A 71 -9.44 1.16 5.47
N THR A 72 -9.01 0.04 6.04
CA THR A 72 -8.16 0.02 7.25
C THR A 72 -6.85 0.75 6.99
N TYR A 73 -6.13 0.40 5.92
CA TYR A 73 -4.86 1.06 5.59
C TYR A 73 -5.05 2.52 5.17
N VAL A 74 -6.12 2.84 4.44
CA VAL A 74 -6.45 4.22 4.09
C VAL A 74 -6.70 5.06 5.35
N ASN A 75 -7.47 4.55 6.31
CA ASN A 75 -7.73 5.25 7.56
C ASN A 75 -6.48 5.38 8.44
N GLN A 76 -5.59 4.38 8.42
CA GLN A 76 -4.29 4.48 9.08
C GLN A 76 -3.45 5.63 8.48
N ALA A 77 -3.39 5.74 7.15
CA ALA A 77 -2.68 6.82 6.48
C ALA A 77 -3.32 8.20 6.77
N ARG A 78 -4.66 8.27 6.79
CA ARG A 78 -5.40 9.51 7.11
C ARG A 78 -5.17 9.99 8.53
N ALA A 79 -4.98 9.09 9.49
CA ALA A 79 -4.72 9.44 10.88
C ALA A 79 -3.34 10.09 11.11
N ALA A 80 -2.45 10.06 10.11
CA ALA A 80 -1.16 10.73 10.18
C ALA A 80 -1.23 12.16 9.61
N SER A 81 -0.50 13.09 10.21
CA SER A 81 -0.20 14.38 9.56
C SER A 81 0.73 14.16 8.37
N CYS A 82 0.51 14.89 7.27
CA CYS A 82 1.30 14.75 6.06
C CYS A 82 1.88 16.09 5.61
N LYS A 83 3.12 16.09 5.11
CA LYS A 83 3.75 17.26 4.49
C LYS A 83 3.67 17.14 2.98
N CYS A 84 2.94 18.06 2.34
CA CYS A 84 2.79 18.14 0.89
C CYS A 84 3.51 19.40 0.40
N GLY A 85 4.72 19.23 -0.14
CA GLY A 85 5.58 20.35 -0.50
C GLY A 85 6.04 21.14 0.72
N SER A 86 5.71 22.43 0.79
CA SER A 86 5.99 23.31 1.93
C SER A 86 4.88 23.33 2.99
N THR A 87 3.70 22.78 2.70
CA THR A 87 2.52 22.84 3.56
C THR A 87 2.37 21.55 4.36
N THR A 88 2.08 21.67 5.67
CA THR A 88 1.73 20.53 6.52
C THR A 88 0.22 20.48 6.73
N TYR A 89 -0.37 19.32 6.47
CA TYR A 89 -1.78 19.04 6.71
C TYR A 89 -1.92 18.20 7.99
N PRO A 90 -2.90 18.52 8.85
CA PRO A 90 -3.19 17.71 10.03
C PRO A 90 -3.81 16.37 9.66
N ALA A 91 -3.90 15.45 10.63
CA ALA A 91 -4.63 14.20 10.50
C ALA A 91 -6.08 14.44 10.07
N ALA A 92 -6.59 13.59 9.18
CA ALA A 92 -7.94 13.66 8.66
C ALA A 92 -8.87 12.64 9.37
N PRO A 93 -10.18 12.94 9.51
CA PRO A 93 -11.14 12.00 10.08
C PRO A 93 -11.21 10.68 9.30
N ALA A 94 -11.55 9.59 9.98
CA ALA A 94 -11.73 8.29 9.34
C ALA A 94 -12.88 8.30 8.32
N LEU A 95 -12.71 7.54 7.24
CA LEU A 95 -13.75 7.26 6.25
C LEU A 95 -14.54 6.01 6.65
N VAL A 96 -15.73 5.88 6.06
CA VAL A 96 -16.57 4.69 6.10
C VAL A 96 -16.81 4.19 4.69
N LEU A 97 -17.05 2.88 4.54
CA LEU A 97 -17.43 2.32 3.24
C LEU A 97 -18.79 2.87 2.79
N ASN A 98 -18.94 2.95 1.47
CA ASN A 98 -20.21 3.25 0.82
C ASN A 98 -20.44 2.23 -0.29
N ASP A 99 -21.57 1.53 -0.23
CA ASP A 99 -21.86 0.41 -1.14
C ASP A 99 -21.93 0.84 -2.60
N GLN A 100 -22.44 2.03 -2.89
CA GLN A 100 -22.52 2.55 -4.27
C GLN A 100 -21.12 2.83 -4.82
N LEU A 101 -20.25 3.43 -4.01
CA LEU A 101 -18.85 3.70 -4.41
C LEU A 101 -18.06 2.40 -4.59
N ASN A 102 -18.26 1.41 -3.71
CA ASN A 102 -17.63 0.11 -3.83
C ASN A 102 -18.08 -0.60 -5.11
N SER A 103 -19.39 -0.60 -5.41
CA SER A 103 -19.92 -1.17 -6.65
C SER A 103 -19.35 -0.48 -7.90
N ALA A 104 -19.26 0.85 -7.89
CA ALA A 104 -18.67 1.61 -8.99
C ALA A 104 -17.19 1.29 -9.19
N ALA A 105 -16.40 1.25 -8.10
CA ALA A 105 -14.99 0.91 -8.15
C ALA A 105 -14.74 -0.52 -8.66
N THR A 106 -15.53 -1.49 -8.22
CA THR A 106 -15.43 -2.88 -8.71
C THR A 106 -15.73 -2.97 -10.20
N LYS A 107 -16.77 -2.28 -10.70
CA LYS A 107 -17.10 -2.26 -12.13
C LYS A 107 -15.97 -1.63 -12.94
N HIS A 108 -15.43 -0.49 -12.51
CA HIS A 108 -14.33 0.18 -13.21
C HIS A 108 -13.05 -0.66 -13.23
N ALA A 109 -12.69 -1.27 -12.10
CA ALA A 109 -11.54 -2.18 -12.02
C ALA A 109 -11.73 -3.41 -12.93
N THR A 110 -12.96 -3.94 -13.00
CA THR A 110 -13.29 -5.06 -13.89
C THR A 110 -13.19 -4.65 -15.36
N ASP A 111 -13.62 -3.45 -15.74
CA ASP A 111 -13.48 -2.94 -17.11
C ASP A 111 -12.00 -2.79 -17.48
N MET A 112 -11.20 -2.14 -16.63
CA MET A 112 -9.76 -2.00 -16.81
C MET A 112 -9.05 -3.36 -16.98
N ALA A 113 -9.38 -4.34 -16.14
CA ALA A 113 -8.81 -5.69 -16.24
C ALA A 113 -9.27 -6.45 -17.50
N THR A 114 -10.55 -6.33 -17.87
CA THR A 114 -11.13 -7.03 -19.02
C THR A 114 -10.57 -6.51 -20.34
N TYR A 115 -10.36 -5.20 -20.44
CA TYR A 115 -9.91 -4.55 -21.68
C TYR A 115 -8.45 -4.11 -21.65
N ASN A 116 -7.71 -4.53 -20.62
CA ASN A 116 -6.27 -4.33 -20.49
C ASN A 116 -5.83 -2.86 -20.67
N TYR A 117 -6.46 -1.96 -19.92
CA TYR A 117 -6.11 -0.54 -19.92
C TYR A 117 -6.09 0.02 -18.49
N PHE A 118 -5.42 1.16 -18.30
CA PHE A 118 -5.37 1.88 -17.03
C PHE A 118 -5.68 3.36 -17.26
N SER A 119 -6.81 3.82 -16.74
CA SER A 119 -7.29 5.20 -16.91
C SER A 119 -8.28 5.57 -15.80
N HIS A 120 -8.40 6.87 -15.54
CA HIS A 120 -9.47 7.41 -14.69
C HIS A 120 -10.82 7.48 -15.40
N THR A 121 -10.84 7.48 -16.73
CA THR A 121 -12.06 7.54 -17.55
C THR A 121 -12.39 6.15 -18.08
N GLY A 122 -13.68 5.81 -18.06
CA GLY A 122 -14.20 4.62 -18.72
C GLY A 122 -14.03 4.70 -20.24
N ARG A 123 -14.25 3.58 -20.93
CA ARG A 123 -14.18 3.56 -22.40
C ARG A 123 -15.38 4.29 -23.05
N ASP A 124 -16.42 4.55 -22.28
CA ASP A 124 -17.65 5.27 -22.65
C ASP A 124 -17.60 6.78 -22.39
N GLY A 125 -16.50 7.29 -21.81
CA GLY A 125 -16.30 8.72 -21.55
C GLY A 125 -16.86 9.19 -20.22
#